data_AF-A0A485JK22-F1
#
_entry.id   AF-A0A485JK22-F1
#
_cell.length_a   1.000
_cell.length_b   1.000
_cell.length_c   1.000
_cell.angle_alpha   90.00
_cell.angle_beta   90.00
_cell.angle_gamma   90.00
#
_symmetry.space_group_name_H-M   'P 1'
#
loop_
_entity.id
_entity.type
_entity.pdbx_description
1 polymer ?
#
loop_
_entity_poly.entity_id
_entity_poly.type
_entity_poly.pdbx_seq_one_letter_code
_entity_poly.pdbx_strand_id
1 'polypeptide(L)'
;MVATSSLEVGYNDPLVGAVVQHKAPNDVASYLQRKGRAGRPRGMRPWMLVVLSEFGRDRVEFQRYEGLMSPEIKRQDLPLGNQHVQKMQAAMATLDWISKVGQFKDLWGMLKKVEHNQLKYDRMYGPLIKLIEEVLSGGRRLNELTRYLQDALQLSDDAVQNILWSPPRSVMFEFLPTILRNLRTRWSVNGVEWAGLRPNQSNGEGEQHRSNSPAPEYIPQNLFSELNLPELDIRLKRGFDDEDHWETLSFWQGIREFAPGRLSKRYAVKSNKSTDWLVPQSYEPMAGEGRQFVDFQISDAFGDSWQNECEVDYQGKTIKVVKPSKVMTTRADIRRINDKSNAQLQWVLNVINPAIATPDEVPKGPWKHTLSDVTFYNHQHMTPLELVRFSTRIAGVASVQE
;
A
#
# COMPACT_ATOMS: atom_id res chain seq x y z
N MET A 1 12.43 -23.25 20.45
CA MET A 1 11.74 -21.99 20.10
C MET A 1 11.55 -21.96 18.59
N VAL A 2 10.34 -21.71 18.09
CA VAL A 2 10.08 -21.50 16.66
C VAL A 2 9.79 -20.02 16.49
N ALA A 3 10.55 -19.35 15.62
CA ALA A 3 10.45 -17.91 15.44
C ALA A 3 10.63 -17.54 13.97
N THR A 4 9.92 -16.50 13.56
CA THR A 4 10.12 -15.82 12.27
C THR A 4 11.21 -14.76 12.42
N SER A 5 11.35 -13.89 11.42
CA SER A 5 12.36 -12.82 11.37
C SER A 5 12.34 -11.86 12.58
N SER A 6 11.31 -11.90 13.42
CA SER A 6 11.16 -11.11 14.64
C SER A 6 12.27 -11.31 15.69
N LEU A 7 13.02 -12.42 15.63
CA LEU A 7 14.19 -12.65 16.51
C LEU A 7 15.54 -12.44 15.81
N GLU A 8 15.55 -11.91 14.58
CA GLU A 8 16.79 -11.61 13.86
C GLU A 8 17.62 -10.54 14.57
N VAL A 9 16.96 -9.59 15.24
CA VAL A 9 17.58 -8.48 15.97
C VAL A 9 17.02 -8.40 17.39
N GLY A 10 17.88 -8.16 18.40
CA GLY A 10 17.44 -7.78 19.76
C GLY A 10 17.31 -8.86 20.84
N TYR A 11 17.18 -10.17 20.52
CA TYR A 11 17.06 -11.22 21.55
C TYR A 11 18.37 -11.98 21.79
N ASN A 12 18.88 -12.03 23.03
CA ASN A 12 20.15 -12.64 23.39
C ASN A 12 19.93 -13.81 24.37
N ASP A 13 20.04 -15.05 23.87
CA ASP A 13 20.12 -16.24 24.71
C ASP A 13 21.51 -16.88 24.53
N PRO A 14 22.36 -16.90 25.57
CA PRO A 14 23.72 -17.45 25.49
C PRO A 14 23.77 -18.98 25.43
N LEU A 15 22.66 -19.69 25.67
CA LEU A 15 22.61 -21.16 25.70
C LEU A 15 22.25 -21.80 24.35
N VAL A 16 22.00 -21.00 23.32
CA VAL A 16 21.65 -21.52 21.99
C VAL A 16 22.82 -22.29 21.39
N GLY A 17 22.65 -23.59 21.20
CA GLY A 17 23.66 -24.49 20.64
C GLY A 17 23.42 -24.94 19.22
N ALA A 18 22.19 -24.79 18.72
CA ALA A 18 21.82 -25.16 17.37
C ALA A 18 20.83 -24.15 16.80
N VAL A 19 20.99 -23.82 15.52
CA VAL A 19 20.04 -23.05 14.74
C VAL A 19 19.56 -23.95 13.60
N VAL A 20 18.25 -23.98 13.39
CA VAL A 20 17.64 -24.68 12.26
C VAL A 20 16.96 -23.64 11.37
N GLN A 21 17.37 -23.60 10.12
CA GLN A 21 16.79 -22.76 9.10
C GLN A 21 16.02 -23.62 8.10
N HIS A 22 14.73 -23.37 8.01
CA HIS A 22 13.88 -23.98 7.00
C HIS A 22 13.80 -23.05 5.78
N LYS A 23 14.04 -23.61 4.58
CA LYS A 23 14.17 -22.92 3.29
C LYS A 23 15.42 -22.07 3.12
N ALA A 24 15.68 -21.69 1.86
CA ALA A 24 16.77 -20.80 1.51
C ALA A 24 16.63 -19.44 2.23
N PRO A 25 17.73 -18.87 2.77
CA PRO A 25 17.72 -17.54 3.34
C PRO A 25 17.30 -16.50 2.30
N ASN A 26 16.44 -15.56 2.71
CA ASN A 26 16.06 -14.42 1.86
C ASN A 26 17.23 -13.44 1.69
N ASP A 27 18.07 -13.34 2.71
CA ASP A 27 19.20 -12.43 2.77
C ASP A 27 20.37 -13.09 3.51
N VAL A 28 21.57 -12.88 2.98
CA VAL A 28 22.81 -13.46 3.47
C VAL A 28 23.22 -12.82 4.80
N ALA A 29 22.97 -11.52 4.99
CA ALA A 29 23.29 -10.85 6.25
C ALA A 29 22.37 -11.34 7.38
N SER A 30 21.06 -11.46 7.14
CA SER A 30 20.14 -12.11 8.08
C SER A 30 20.54 -13.56 8.40
N TYR A 31 20.98 -14.34 7.41
CA TYR A 31 21.47 -15.71 7.63
C TYR A 31 22.70 -15.74 8.56
N LEU A 32 23.68 -14.87 8.31
CA LEU A 32 24.87 -14.73 9.15
C LEU A 32 24.55 -14.29 10.58
N GLN A 33 23.61 -13.35 10.74
CA GLN A 33 23.14 -12.93 12.06
C GLN A 33 22.51 -14.10 12.83
N ARG A 34 21.72 -14.94 12.17
CA ARG A 34 21.13 -16.15 12.77
C ARG A 34 22.22 -17.19 13.11
N LYS A 35 23.16 -17.45 12.19
CA LYS A 35 24.31 -18.34 12.44
C LYS A 35 25.10 -17.90 13.68
N GLY A 36 25.31 -16.60 13.85
CA GLY A 36 25.97 -15.99 15.02
C GLY A 36 25.16 -15.99 16.32
N ARG A 37 23.92 -16.53 16.33
CA ARG A 37 23.14 -16.71 17.57
C ARG A 37 23.59 -17.94 18.36
N ALA A 38 24.03 -19.00 17.70
CA ALA A 38 24.55 -20.17 18.38
C ALA A 38 26.05 -20.03 18.69
N GLY A 39 26.51 -20.63 19.79
CA GLY A 39 27.95 -20.75 20.05
C GLY A 39 28.60 -19.50 20.66
N ARG A 40 27.86 -18.70 21.44
CA ARG A 40 28.40 -17.51 22.12
C ARG A 40 29.39 -17.82 23.25
N PRO A 41 29.18 -18.84 24.11
CA PRO A 41 30.14 -19.19 25.15
C PRO A 41 31.41 -19.81 24.56
N ARG A 42 32.58 -19.46 25.13
CA ARG A 42 33.85 -20.09 24.77
C ARG A 42 33.77 -21.60 25.03
N GLY A 43 34.13 -22.40 24.03
CA GLY A 43 34.12 -23.88 24.09
C GLY A 43 32.87 -24.54 23.52
N MET A 44 31.82 -23.78 23.19
CA MET A 44 30.63 -24.31 22.54
C MET A 44 30.87 -24.57 21.04
N ARG A 45 30.42 -25.72 20.52
CA ARG A 45 30.41 -26.02 19.08
C ARG A 45 28.99 -25.81 18.53
N PRO A 46 28.72 -24.69 17.84
CA PRO A 46 27.39 -24.41 17.32
C PRO A 46 27.05 -25.29 16.13
N TRP A 47 25.80 -25.72 16.06
CA TRP A 47 25.23 -26.41 14.89
C TRP A 47 24.37 -25.46 14.07
N MET A 48 24.53 -25.50 12.75
CA MET A 48 23.68 -24.79 11.80
C MET A 48 23.13 -25.81 10.81
N LEU A 49 21.84 -26.10 10.90
CA LEU A 49 21.12 -26.97 9.97
C LEU A 49 20.29 -26.12 9.00
N VAL A 50 20.48 -26.29 7.69
CA VAL A 50 19.64 -25.65 6.66
C VAL A 50 18.90 -26.74 5.90
N VAL A 51 17.57 -26.67 5.86
CA VAL A 51 16.70 -27.60 5.13
C VAL A 51 16.22 -26.93 3.86
N LEU A 52 16.63 -27.47 2.71
CA LEU A 52 16.34 -26.94 1.37
C LEU A 52 15.48 -27.93 0.57
N SER A 53 14.69 -27.40 -0.37
CA SER A 53 13.99 -28.18 -1.38
C SER A 53 14.62 -27.97 -2.75
N GLU A 54 14.56 -28.99 -3.62
CA GLU A 54 15.01 -28.88 -5.02
C GLU A 54 14.07 -28.01 -5.88
N PHE A 55 12.88 -27.66 -5.36
CA PHE A 55 11.85 -26.94 -6.09
C PHE A 55 11.64 -25.49 -5.62
N GLY A 56 11.16 -24.66 -6.55
CA GLY A 56 10.78 -23.29 -6.27
C GLY A 56 11.98 -22.39 -5.97
N ARG A 57 11.82 -21.51 -4.98
CA ARG A 57 12.83 -20.50 -4.60
C ARG A 57 14.14 -21.13 -4.10
N ASP A 58 14.05 -22.28 -3.43
CA ASP A 58 15.20 -22.89 -2.77
C ASP A 58 16.16 -23.58 -3.74
N ARG A 59 15.74 -23.75 -5.00
CA ARG A 59 16.48 -24.49 -6.02
C ARG A 59 17.89 -23.92 -6.25
N VAL A 60 18.05 -22.60 -6.24
CA VAL A 60 19.35 -21.95 -6.49
C VAL A 60 20.33 -22.31 -5.38
N GLU A 61 19.95 -22.09 -4.12
CA GLU A 61 20.75 -22.47 -2.95
C GLU A 61 20.93 -23.98 -2.82
N PHE A 62 19.93 -24.81 -3.21
CA PHE A 62 20.05 -26.26 -3.23
C PHE A 62 21.15 -26.72 -4.20
N GLN A 63 21.20 -26.12 -5.40
CA GLN A 63 22.22 -26.41 -6.40
C GLN A 63 23.59 -25.77 -6.07
N ARG A 64 23.62 -24.70 -5.27
CA ARG A 64 24.82 -23.94 -4.90
C ARG A 64 24.98 -23.85 -3.38
N TYR A 65 24.88 -24.98 -2.68
CA TYR A 65 24.88 -25.02 -1.21
C TYR A 65 26.18 -24.51 -0.58
N GLU A 66 27.29 -24.50 -1.33
CA GLU A 66 28.57 -23.94 -0.91
C GLU A 66 28.47 -22.47 -0.49
N GLY A 67 27.55 -21.71 -1.10
CA GLY A 67 27.28 -20.32 -0.72
C GLY A 67 26.74 -20.16 0.71
N LEU A 68 26.16 -21.21 1.30
CA LEU A 68 25.73 -21.20 2.71
C LEU A 68 26.90 -21.49 3.67
N MET A 69 27.92 -22.21 3.19
CA MET A 69 29.12 -22.52 3.99
C MET A 69 30.03 -21.28 4.08
N SER A 70 30.19 -20.58 2.95
CA SER A 70 31.03 -19.39 2.79
C SER A 70 30.21 -18.21 2.25
N PRO A 71 29.29 -17.64 3.06
CA PRO A 71 28.42 -16.55 2.62
C PRO A 71 29.19 -15.26 2.37
N GLU A 72 28.96 -14.65 1.20
CA GLU A 72 29.49 -13.32 0.85
C GLU A 72 28.40 -12.26 0.98
N ILE A 73 28.66 -11.23 1.79
CA ILE A 73 27.76 -10.08 1.90
C ILE A 73 28.05 -9.13 0.74
N LYS A 74 27.10 -9.03 -0.19
CA LYS A 74 27.16 -8.01 -1.24
C LYS A 74 26.98 -6.62 -0.63
N ARG A 75 27.67 -5.63 -1.19
CA ARG A 75 27.44 -4.22 -0.85
C ARG A 75 25.98 -3.88 -1.15
N GLN A 76 25.26 -3.40 -0.15
CA GLN A 76 23.92 -2.84 -0.34
C GLN A 76 24.09 -1.37 -0.66
N ASP A 77 23.72 -0.98 -1.87
CA ASP A 77 23.64 0.43 -2.25
C ASP A 77 22.23 0.94 -1.94
N LEU A 78 22.15 2.13 -1.34
CA LEU A 78 20.87 2.78 -1.11
C LEU A 78 20.32 3.25 -2.47
N PRO A 79 19.08 2.89 -2.85
CA PRO A 79 18.50 3.27 -4.14
C PRO A 79 18.03 4.74 -4.11
N LEU A 80 18.97 5.68 -3.96
CA LEU A 80 18.70 7.11 -3.89
C LEU A 80 18.07 7.66 -5.18
N GLY A 81 18.23 6.94 -6.31
CA GLY A 81 17.61 7.24 -7.59
C GLY A 81 16.14 6.82 -7.72
N ASN A 82 15.51 6.29 -6.67
CA ASN A 82 14.10 5.91 -6.73
C ASN A 82 13.21 7.16 -6.82
N GLN A 83 12.70 7.44 -8.02
CA GLN A 83 11.87 8.61 -8.30
C GLN A 83 10.61 8.70 -7.43
N HIS A 84 10.01 7.58 -7.03
CA HIS A 84 8.85 7.61 -6.13
C HIS A 84 9.22 8.15 -4.75
N VAL A 85 10.38 7.75 -4.22
CA VAL A 85 10.89 8.26 -2.94
C VAL A 85 11.29 9.72 -3.04
N GLN A 86 11.92 10.11 -4.15
CA GLN A 86 12.28 11.50 -4.37
C GLN A 86 11.03 12.40 -4.47
N LYS A 87 9.96 11.97 -5.15
CA LYS A 87 8.69 12.72 -5.21
C LYS A 87 8.00 12.85 -3.86
N MET A 88 8.03 11.81 -3.02
CA MET A 88 7.58 11.88 -1.62
C MET A 88 8.32 12.97 -0.84
N GLN A 89 9.65 12.90 -0.88
CA GLN A 89 10.50 13.85 -0.17
C GLN A 89 10.34 15.26 -0.73
N ALA A 90 10.14 15.39 -2.04
CA ALA A 90 9.87 16.66 -2.69
C ALA A 90 8.53 17.27 -2.28
N ALA A 91 7.47 16.47 -2.08
CA ALA A 91 6.20 16.97 -1.56
C ALA A 91 6.37 17.55 -0.14
N MET A 92 7.12 16.87 0.74
CA MET A 92 7.44 17.37 2.08
C MET A 92 8.31 18.64 2.01
N ALA A 93 9.40 18.61 1.25
CA ALA A 93 10.30 19.74 1.05
C ALA A 93 9.59 20.95 0.42
N THR A 94 8.60 20.72 -0.46
CA THR A 94 7.78 21.80 -1.02
C THR A 94 6.95 22.48 0.07
N LEU A 95 6.37 21.72 1.01
CA LEU A 95 5.67 22.31 2.16
C LEU A 95 6.63 23.08 3.08
N ASP A 96 7.84 22.56 3.33
CA ASP A 96 8.86 23.25 4.11
C ASP A 96 9.28 24.57 3.45
N TRP A 97 9.47 24.56 2.13
CA TRP A 97 9.76 25.76 1.36
C TRP A 97 8.61 26.78 1.42
N ILE A 98 7.36 26.35 1.24
CA ILE A 98 6.17 27.21 1.37
C ILE A 98 6.10 27.81 2.78
N SER A 99 6.34 27.00 3.82
CA SER A 99 6.37 27.46 5.21
C SER A 99 7.45 28.52 5.43
N LYS A 100 8.65 28.30 4.90
CA LYS A 100 9.78 29.24 4.98
C LYS A 100 9.51 30.55 4.26
N VAL A 101 9.01 30.49 3.02
CA VAL A 101 8.77 31.68 2.18
C VAL A 101 7.54 32.47 2.65
N GLY A 102 6.46 31.77 3.00
CA GLY A 102 5.22 32.38 3.49
C GLY A 102 5.21 32.69 4.99
N GLN A 103 6.29 32.36 5.71
CA GLN A 103 6.42 32.56 7.17
C GLN A 103 5.30 31.89 7.97
N PHE A 104 4.82 30.72 7.52
CA PHE A 104 3.76 29.97 8.20
C PHE A 104 4.35 29.18 9.37
N LYS A 105 3.86 29.44 10.58
CA LYS A 105 4.31 28.76 11.81
C LYS A 105 4.00 27.26 11.86
N ASP A 106 2.84 26.86 11.35
CA ASP A 106 2.36 25.47 11.37
C ASP A 106 1.54 25.16 10.11
N LEU A 107 2.21 25.13 8.96
CA LEU A 107 1.56 24.79 7.68
C LEU A 107 0.98 23.38 7.70
N TRP A 108 1.69 22.44 8.35
CA TRP A 108 1.26 21.05 8.46
C TRP A 108 -0.07 20.91 9.21
N GLY A 109 -0.22 21.60 10.35
CA GLY A 109 -1.47 21.66 11.09
C GLY A 109 -2.58 22.41 10.36
N MET A 110 -2.24 23.50 9.64
CA MET A 110 -3.21 24.24 8.82
C MET A 110 -3.87 23.35 7.75
N LEU A 111 -3.12 22.49 7.07
CA LEU A 111 -3.66 21.61 6.03
C LEU A 111 -4.51 20.44 6.58
N LYS A 112 -4.50 20.21 7.90
CA LYS A 112 -5.26 19.15 8.55
C LYS A 112 -6.49 19.63 9.29
N LYS A 113 -6.49 20.88 9.77
CA LYS A 113 -7.52 21.40 10.67
C LYS A 113 -8.68 22.02 9.91
N VAL A 114 -9.88 21.78 10.42
CA VAL A 114 -11.09 22.47 9.99
C VAL A 114 -11.08 23.89 10.55
N GLU A 115 -11.39 24.89 9.72
CA GLU A 115 -11.48 26.29 10.15
C GLU A 115 -12.82 26.90 9.73
N HIS A 116 -13.77 26.97 10.67
CA HIS A 116 -15.10 27.50 10.41
C HIS A 116 -15.16 29.03 10.42
N ASN A 117 -14.17 29.72 11.01
CA ASN A 117 -14.16 31.18 11.03
C ASN A 117 -13.64 31.73 9.71
N GLN A 118 -14.53 32.30 8.91
CA GLN A 118 -14.21 32.81 7.57
C GLN A 118 -13.17 33.93 7.56
N LEU A 119 -13.24 34.88 8.51
CA LEU A 119 -12.25 35.97 8.61
C LEU A 119 -10.85 35.43 8.94
N LYS A 120 -10.80 34.41 9.82
CA LYS A 120 -9.54 33.73 10.16
C LYS A 120 -9.04 32.90 8.99
N TYR A 121 -9.95 32.26 8.25
CA TYR A 121 -9.63 31.51 7.05
C TYR A 121 -8.97 32.41 5.99
N ASP A 122 -9.62 33.50 5.63
CA ASP A 122 -9.11 34.42 4.60
C ASP A 122 -7.75 35.02 4.99
N ARG A 123 -7.58 35.38 6.27
CA ARG A 123 -6.31 35.89 6.80
C ARG A 123 -5.18 34.85 6.78
N MET A 124 -5.46 33.60 7.11
CA MET A 124 -4.43 32.55 7.25
C MET A 124 -4.14 31.83 5.94
N TYR A 125 -5.17 31.48 5.17
CA TYR A 125 -5.07 30.66 3.97
C TYR A 125 -5.00 31.50 2.69
N GLY A 126 -5.47 32.75 2.69
CA GLY A 126 -5.35 33.67 1.56
C GLY A 126 -3.89 33.86 1.08
N PRO A 127 -2.93 34.14 1.98
CA PRO A 127 -1.51 34.21 1.63
C PRO A 127 -0.95 32.90 1.08
N LEU A 128 -1.40 31.76 1.62
CA LEU A 128 -0.98 30.43 1.18
C LEU A 128 -1.46 30.13 -0.25
N ILE A 129 -2.74 30.38 -0.51
CA ILE A 129 -3.37 30.23 -1.83
C ILE A 129 -2.61 31.07 -2.86
N LYS A 130 -2.38 32.35 -2.55
CA LYS A 130 -1.64 33.26 -3.43
C LYS A 130 -0.22 32.77 -3.72
N LEU A 131 0.50 32.30 -2.71
CA LEU A 131 1.86 31.78 -2.90
C LEU A 131 1.89 30.54 -3.80
N ILE A 132 0.94 29.61 -3.62
CA ILE A 132 0.82 28.42 -4.49
C ILE A 132 0.49 28.83 -5.93
N GLU A 133 -0.41 29.80 -6.13
CA GLU A 133 -0.73 30.34 -7.45
C GLU A 133 0.48 31.02 -8.12
N GLU A 134 1.27 31.79 -7.36
CA GLU A 134 2.53 32.38 -7.85
C GLU A 134 3.54 31.31 -8.29
N VAL A 135 3.61 30.17 -7.61
CA VAL A 135 4.45 29.04 -8.05
C VAL A 135 3.90 28.39 -9.32
N LEU A 136 2.59 28.11 -9.36
CA LEU A 136 1.94 27.43 -10.49
C LEU A 136 1.93 28.27 -11.77
N SER A 137 1.90 29.60 -11.63
CA SER A 137 2.05 30.53 -12.76
C SER A 137 3.48 30.62 -13.30
N GLY A 138 4.45 29.99 -12.62
CA GLY A 138 5.84 29.91 -13.06
C GLY A 138 6.70 31.12 -12.68
N GLY A 139 7.83 31.29 -13.37
CA GLY A 139 8.73 32.43 -13.18
C GLY A 139 9.55 32.36 -11.89
N ARG A 140 9.63 33.48 -11.15
CA ARG A 140 10.57 33.63 -10.02
C ARG A 140 10.32 32.63 -8.89
N ARG A 141 9.06 32.46 -8.46
CA ARG A 141 8.72 31.57 -7.34
C ARG A 141 8.99 30.11 -7.66
N LEU A 142 8.67 29.69 -8.88
CA LEU A 142 9.02 28.35 -9.36
C LEU A 142 10.55 28.15 -9.35
N ASN A 143 11.33 29.11 -9.84
CA ASN A 143 12.80 29.01 -9.82
C ASN A 143 13.37 28.94 -8.39
N GLU A 144 12.78 29.68 -7.44
CA GLU A 144 13.13 29.59 -6.02
C GLU A 144 12.84 28.20 -5.44
N LEU A 145 11.68 27.62 -5.76
CA LEU A 145 11.32 26.26 -5.34
C LEU A 145 12.24 25.21 -5.98
N THR A 146 12.52 25.31 -7.29
CA THR A 146 13.41 24.39 -8.01
C THR A 146 14.79 24.34 -7.37
N ARG A 147 15.39 25.51 -7.07
CA ARG A 147 16.69 25.59 -6.40
C ARG A 147 16.64 24.99 -5.00
N TYR A 148 15.58 25.30 -4.25
CA TYR A 148 15.40 24.73 -2.92
C TYR A 148 15.32 23.19 -2.96
N LEU A 149 14.60 22.61 -3.92
CA LEU A 149 14.49 21.16 -4.08
C LEU A 149 15.83 20.54 -4.50
N GLN A 150 16.58 21.19 -5.40
CA GLN A 150 17.94 20.77 -5.77
C GLN A 150 18.85 20.70 -4.54
N ASP A 151 18.86 21.76 -3.73
CA ASP A 151 19.72 21.87 -2.55
C ASP A 151 19.28 20.93 -1.42
N ALA A 152 17.98 20.87 -1.12
CA ALA A 152 17.45 20.09 -0.01
C ALA A 152 17.55 18.59 -0.25
N LEU A 153 17.35 18.14 -1.51
CA LEU A 153 17.36 16.73 -1.87
C LEU A 153 18.68 16.27 -2.51
N GLN A 154 19.61 17.20 -2.76
CA GLN A 154 20.90 16.94 -3.42
C GLN A 154 20.72 16.23 -4.76
N LEU A 155 19.85 16.78 -5.61
CA LEU A 155 19.46 16.19 -6.89
C LEU A 155 20.06 16.94 -8.08
N SER A 156 20.31 16.22 -9.18
CA SER A 156 20.67 16.84 -10.46
C SER A 156 19.50 17.63 -11.05
N ASP A 157 19.80 18.53 -11.99
CA ASP A 157 18.77 19.33 -12.66
C ASP A 157 17.71 18.45 -13.35
N ASP A 158 18.15 17.44 -14.12
CA ASP A 158 17.25 16.48 -14.76
C ASP A 158 16.34 15.75 -13.76
N ALA A 159 16.89 15.35 -12.60
CA ALA A 159 16.10 14.67 -11.57
C ALA A 159 15.03 15.59 -10.98
N VAL A 160 15.36 16.86 -10.75
CA VAL A 160 14.39 17.85 -10.24
C VAL A 160 13.33 18.18 -11.29
N GLN A 161 13.69 18.32 -12.57
CA GLN A 161 12.69 18.51 -13.63
C GLN A 161 11.72 17.32 -13.69
N ASN A 162 12.22 16.09 -13.56
CA ASN A 162 11.38 14.91 -13.52
C ASN A 162 10.42 14.89 -12.31
N ILE A 163 10.87 15.35 -11.14
CA ILE A 163 10.03 15.45 -9.94
C ILE A 163 8.96 16.54 -10.11
N LEU A 164 9.33 17.68 -10.70
CA LEU A 164 8.41 18.80 -10.90
C LEU A 164 7.31 18.45 -11.90
N TRP A 165 7.63 17.74 -12.98
CA TRP A 165 6.75 17.65 -14.15
C TRP A 165 6.34 16.23 -14.55
N SER A 166 7.13 15.20 -14.28
CA SER A 166 6.80 13.87 -14.80
C SER A 166 5.75 13.19 -13.92
N PRO A 167 4.67 12.61 -14.47
CA PRO A 167 3.72 11.81 -13.70
C PRO A 167 4.36 10.47 -13.26
N PRO A 168 3.78 9.77 -12.27
CA PRO A 168 2.73 10.21 -11.36
C PRO A 168 3.28 11.09 -10.22
N ARG A 169 2.41 11.81 -9.50
CA ARG A 169 2.72 12.66 -8.33
C ARG A 169 3.74 13.76 -8.59
N SER A 170 3.65 14.36 -9.77
CA SER A 170 4.45 15.54 -10.08
C SER A 170 4.10 16.69 -9.14
N VAL A 171 5.10 17.47 -8.73
CA VAL A 171 4.86 18.62 -7.83
C VAL A 171 3.95 19.65 -8.50
N MET A 172 4.17 19.91 -9.79
CA MET A 172 3.49 20.97 -10.54
C MET A 172 2.15 20.55 -11.15
N PHE A 173 1.98 19.31 -11.62
CA PHE A 173 0.72 18.88 -12.24
C PHE A 173 -0.26 18.21 -11.28
N GLU A 174 0.21 17.65 -10.16
CA GLU A 174 -0.66 16.89 -9.25
C GLU A 174 -0.66 17.46 -7.82
N PHE A 175 0.50 17.54 -7.16
CA PHE A 175 0.57 17.90 -5.74
C PHE A 175 0.07 19.32 -5.45
N LEU A 176 0.72 20.36 -5.99
CA LEU A 176 0.33 21.75 -5.76
C LEU A 176 -1.08 22.06 -6.27
N PRO A 177 -1.51 21.59 -7.46
CA PRO A 177 -2.89 21.76 -7.90
C PRO A 177 -3.91 21.10 -6.96
N THR A 178 -3.61 19.92 -6.40
CA THR A 178 -4.49 19.24 -5.45
C THR A 178 -4.63 20.02 -4.15
N ILE A 179 -3.52 20.52 -3.61
CA ILE A 179 -3.55 21.39 -2.41
C ILE A 179 -4.34 22.66 -2.69
N LEU A 180 -4.09 23.32 -3.82
CA LEU A 180 -4.82 24.54 -4.21
C LEU A 180 -6.32 24.28 -4.35
N ARG A 181 -6.71 23.18 -5.00
CA ARG A 181 -8.11 22.77 -5.13
C ARG A 181 -8.75 22.57 -3.76
N ASN A 182 -8.08 21.84 -2.86
CA ASN A 182 -8.59 21.56 -1.52
C ASN A 182 -8.76 22.85 -0.71
N LEU A 183 -7.80 23.79 -0.80
CA LEU A 183 -7.90 25.11 -0.16
C LEU A 183 -9.06 25.95 -0.73
N ARG A 184 -9.21 26.03 -2.04
CA ARG A 184 -10.29 26.81 -2.66
C ARG A 184 -11.68 26.24 -2.38
N THR A 185 -11.78 24.92 -2.29
CA THR A 185 -13.04 24.21 -2.03
C THR A 185 -13.30 23.96 -0.55
N ARG A 186 -12.41 24.39 0.35
CA ARG A 186 -12.45 24.09 1.79
C ARG A 186 -12.62 22.60 2.07
N TRP A 187 -11.85 21.77 1.36
CA TRP A 187 -11.93 20.30 1.41
C TRP A 187 -13.36 19.77 1.25
N SER A 188 -14.15 20.39 0.37
CA SER A 188 -15.53 19.96 0.16
C SER A 188 -15.59 18.61 -0.56
N VAL A 189 -16.49 17.76 -0.10
CA VAL A 189 -16.83 16.47 -0.74
C VAL A 189 -18.33 16.44 -0.88
N ASN A 190 -18.82 16.20 -2.10
CA ASN A 190 -20.26 16.17 -2.43
C ASN A 190 -21.01 17.43 -1.96
N GLY A 191 -20.38 18.61 -2.12
CA GLY A 191 -20.95 19.90 -1.72
C GLY A 191 -20.91 20.21 -0.22
N VAL A 192 -20.40 19.29 0.62
CA VAL A 192 -20.25 19.51 2.05
C VAL A 192 -18.84 20.00 2.35
N GLU A 193 -18.70 21.26 2.77
CA GLU A 193 -17.40 21.81 3.19
C GLU A 193 -16.79 21.00 4.34
N TRP A 194 -15.46 20.87 4.30
CA TRP A 194 -14.63 20.19 5.30
C TRP A 194 -14.84 18.68 5.41
N ALA A 195 -15.72 18.09 4.61
CA ALA A 195 -15.99 16.65 4.63
C ALA A 195 -14.77 15.78 4.29
N GLY A 196 -13.78 16.33 3.57
CA GLY A 196 -12.50 15.67 3.32
C GLY A 196 -11.61 15.54 4.56
N LEU A 197 -11.77 16.43 5.56
CA LEU A 197 -10.97 16.47 6.79
C LEU A 197 -11.69 15.92 8.03
N ARG A 198 -13.03 15.83 8.01
CA ARG A 198 -13.83 15.34 9.14
C ARG A 198 -13.55 13.85 9.43
N PRO A 199 -13.29 13.45 10.69
CA PRO A 199 -13.37 12.04 11.08
C PRO A 199 -14.75 11.44 10.82
N ASN A 200 -14.83 10.13 10.58
CA ASN A 200 -16.10 9.41 10.64
C ASN A 200 -16.51 9.28 12.11
N GLN A 201 -17.26 10.27 12.59
CA GLN A 201 -17.95 10.33 13.89
C GLN A 201 -17.09 10.13 15.17
N SER A 202 -17.41 11.03 16.10
CA SER A 202 -16.91 11.18 17.45
C SER A 202 -17.40 10.06 18.37
N ASN A 203 -16.51 9.47 19.16
CA ASN A 203 -16.85 9.00 20.50
C ASN A 203 -15.65 9.29 21.41
N GLY A 204 -15.86 10.20 22.38
CA GLY A 204 -15.07 10.34 23.61
C GLY A 204 -13.56 10.47 23.49
N GLU A 205 -13.06 11.67 23.75
CA GLU A 205 -11.64 12.00 23.99
C GLU A 205 -10.72 11.92 22.75
N GLY A 206 -10.69 13.05 22.03
CA GLY A 206 -9.68 13.37 21.02
C GLY A 206 -10.27 13.57 19.63
N GLU A 207 -10.05 14.75 19.05
CA GLU A 207 -10.27 15.00 17.62
C GLU A 207 -9.27 14.16 16.80
N GLN A 208 -9.55 12.87 16.61
CA GLN A 208 -8.74 12.02 15.75
C GLN A 208 -8.99 12.43 14.30
N HIS A 209 -8.01 13.05 13.66
CA HIS A 209 -8.09 13.41 12.24
C HIS A 209 -8.02 12.14 11.38
N ARG A 210 -8.74 12.08 10.23
CA ARG A 210 -8.72 10.91 9.31
C ARG A 210 -7.31 10.48 8.89
N SER A 211 -6.35 11.39 8.88
CA SER A 211 -4.96 11.11 8.58
C SER A 211 -4.02 12.04 9.36
N ASN A 212 -2.90 11.51 9.83
CA ASN A 212 -1.81 12.33 10.39
C ASN A 212 -1.04 13.14 9.32
N SER A 213 -1.25 12.81 8.03
CA SER A 213 -0.65 13.46 6.87
C SER A 213 -1.54 14.59 6.31
N PRO A 214 -0.97 15.75 5.93
CA PRO A 214 -1.69 16.86 5.30
C PRO A 214 -2.08 16.57 3.85
N ALA A 215 -1.44 15.59 3.22
CA ALA A 215 -1.65 15.22 1.83
C ALA A 215 -1.41 13.72 1.65
N PRO A 216 -2.33 12.85 2.12
CA PRO A 216 -2.11 11.39 2.20
C PRO A 216 -1.76 10.72 0.86
N GLU A 217 -2.21 11.30 -0.25
CA GLU A 217 -1.90 10.82 -1.61
C GLU A 217 -0.43 11.03 -2.03
N TYR A 218 0.29 11.92 -1.34
CA TYR A 218 1.64 12.39 -1.69
C TYR A 218 2.65 12.26 -0.54
N ILE A 219 2.18 12.23 0.70
CA ILE A 219 2.98 12.16 1.91
C ILE A 219 2.43 11.03 2.79
N PRO A 220 3.22 9.99 3.11
CA PRO A 220 2.75 8.86 3.89
C PRO A 220 2.59 9.27 5.36
N GLN A 221 1.69 8.60 6.09
CA GLN A 221 1.46 8.91 7.50
C GLN A 221 2.66 8.54 8.39
N ASN A 222 3.36 7.46 8.05
CA ASN A 222 4.49 6.91 8.80
C ASN A 222 5.72 6.76 7.89
N LEU A 223 6.92 6.81 8.48
CA LEU A 223 8.20 6.72 7.76
C LEU A 223 8.34 5.43 6.91
N PHE A 224 7.67 4.35 7.31
CA PHE A 224 7.69 3.04 6.65
C PHE A 224 6.33 2.63 6.06
N SER A 225 5.33 3.51 6.09
CA SER A 225 4.09 3.23 5.37
C SER A 225 4.32 3.45 3.88
N GLU A 226 3.87 2.50 3.08
CA GLU A 226 3.94 2.60 1.62
C GLU A 226 3.06 3.75 1.13
N LEU A 227 3.63 4.78 0.50
CA LEU A 227 2.85 5.82 -0.19
C LEU A 227 2.02 5.24 -1.35
N ASN A 228 2.42 4.08 -1.85
CA ASN A 228 1.87 3.50 -3.07
C ASN A 228 0.56 2.77 -2.89
N LEU A 229 -0.10 2.89 -1.73
CA LEU A 229 -1.42 2.31 -1.59
C LEU A 229 -2.42 3.30 -1.03
N PRO A 230 -3.59 3.41 -1.68
CA PRO A 230 -4.73 4.04 -1.04
C PRO A 230 -4.92 3.41 0.34
N GLU A 231 -5.35 4.19 1.30
CA GLU A 231 -5.74 3.63 2.59
C GLU A 231 -7.12 3.00 2.45
N LEU A 232 -7.36 1.94 3.23
CA LEU A 232 -8.61 1.22 3.26
C LEU A 232 -9.10 1.20 4.70
N ASP A 233 -10.23 1.86 4.94
CA ASP A 233 -10.87 1.91 6.25
C ASP A 233 -11.65 0.62 6.48
N ILE A 234 -11.35 -0.09 7.54
CA ILE A 234 -12.02 -1.33 7.93
C ILE A 234 -13.01 -1.01 9.04
N ARG A 235 -14.30 -1.21 8.78
CA ARG A 235 -15.33 -1.19 9.82
C ARG A 235 -15.25 -2.46 10.62
N LEU A 236 -15.18 -2.34 11.94
CA LEU A 236 -15.12 -3.42 12.91
C LEU A 236 -16.32 -3.32 13.86
N LYS A 237 -17.03 -4.43 14.07
CA LYS A 237 -18.14 -4.47 15.03
C LYS A 237 -17.63 -4.85 16.42
N ARG A 238 -17.65 -3.92 17.38
CA ARG A 238 -17.07 -4.05 18.72
C ARG A 238 -18.08 -3.73 19.82
N GLY A 239 -17.80 -4.17 21.05
CA GLY A 239 -18.71 -3.96 22.19
C GLY A 239 -19.93 -4.89 22.20
N PHE A 240 -20.82 -4.63 23.17
CA PHE A 240 -22.05 -5.41 23.41
C PHE A 240 -23.13 -5.07 22.37
N ASP A 241 -23.20 -3.80 21.95
CA ASP A 241 -24.19 -3.28 21.01
C ASP A 241 -23.73 -3.27 19.54
N ASP A 242 -22.61 -3.96 19.23
CA ASP A 242 -22.00 -3.96 17.89
C ASP A 242 -21.80 -2.55 17.33
N GLU A 243 -21.18 -1.71 18.15
CA GLU A 243 -20.75 -0.37 17.77
C GLU A 243 -19.68 -0.44 16.66
N ASP A 244 -19.73 0.55 15.77
CA ASP A 244 -18.75 0.70 14.70
C ASP A 244 -17.44 1.27 15.26
N HIS A 245 -16.39 0.48 15.14
CA HIS A 245 -15.02 0.91 15.34
C HIS A 245 -14.28 0.88 14.00
N TRP A 246 -13.41 1.85 13.74
CA TRP A 246 -12.71 1.94 12.46
C TRP A 246 -11.22 1.74 12.65
N GLU A 247 -10.61 0.99 11.73
CA GLU A 247 -9.16 0.79 11.65
C GLU A 247 -8.70 1.03 10.22
N THR A 248 -7.46 1.48 10.04
CA THR A 248 -6.95 1.83 8.70
C THR A 248 -5.78 0.93 8.31
N LEU A 249 -5.80 0.44 7.08
CA LEU A 249 -4.74 -0.39 6.49
C LEU A 249 -4.31 0.11 5.11
N SER A 250 -3.11 -0.29 4.68
CA SER A 250 -2.76 -0.14 3.28
C SER A 250 -3.70 -0.97 2.40
N PHE A 251 -4.09 -0.45 1.23
CA PHE A 251 -5.08 -1.08 0.35
C PHE A 251 -4.86 -2.57 0.13
N TRP A 252 -3.67 -2.97 -0.34
CA TRP A 252 -3.39 -4.38 -0.62
C TRP A 252 -3.44 -5.24 0.65
N GLN A 253 -3.00 -4.70 1.78
CA GLN A 253 -3.05 -5.44 3.04
C GLN A 253 -4.51 -5.59 3.51
N GLY A 254 -5.30 -4.52 3.43
CA GLY A 254 -6.71 -4.51 3.80
C GLY A 254 -7.54 -5.43 2.91
N ILE A 255 -7.45 -5.27 1.58
CA ILE A 255 -8.16 -6.07 0.58
C ILE A 255 -7.80 -7.56 0.68
N ARG A 256 -6.53 -7.90 0.98
CA ARG A 256 -6.12 -9.30 1.15
C ARG A 256 -6.57 -9.90 2.47
N GLU A 257 -6.43 -9.15 3.56
CA GLU A 257 -6.76 -9.66 4.91
C GLU A 257 -8.26 -9.78 5.13
N PHE A 258 -9.03 -8.82 4.63
CA PHE A 258 -10.49 -8.75 4.71
C PHE A 258 -11.15 -9.04 3.36
N ALA A 259 -10.54 -9.92 2.54
CA ALA A 259 -11.16 -10.40 1.32
C ALA A 259 -12.53 -11.03 1.65
N PRO A 260 -13.60 -10.80 0.86
CA PRO A 260 -14.89 -11.38 1.17
C PRO A 260 -14.82 -12.91 1.33
N GLY A 261 -15.50 -13.44 2.34
CA GLY A 261 -15.47 -14.86 2.72
C GLY A 261 -14.27 -15.30 3.58
N ARG A 262 -13.22 -14.50 3.74
CA ARG A 262 -12.08 -14.81 4.62
C ARG A 262 -12.36 -14.36 6.05
N LEU A 263 -12.15 -15.25 7.03
CA LEU A 263 -12.16 -14.86 8.44
C LEU A 263 -10.86 -14.14 8.80
N SER A 264 -10.98 -12.97 9.42
CA SER A 264 -9.84 -12.18 9.88
C SER A 264 -9.83 -12.10 11.41
N LYS A 265 -8.71 -12.51 12.00
CA LYS A 265 -8.45 -12.39 13.45
C LYS A 265 -7.51 -11.24 13.80
N ARG A 266 -7.13 -10.42 12.81
CA ARG A 266 -6.12 -9.38 12.98
C ARG A 266 -6.42 -8.44 14.16
N TYR A 267 -7.68 -8.05 14.31
CA TYR A 267 -8.14 -7.15 15.37
C TYR A 267 -8.94 -7.87 16.45
N ALA A 268 -8.91 -9.20 16.49
CA ALA A 268 -9.58 -10.03 17.50
C ALA A 268 -8.68 -10.22 18.74
N VAL A 269 -8.17 -9.12 19.30
CA VAL A 269 -7.10 -9.15 20.33
C VAL A 269 -7.57 -9.73 21.67
N LYS A 270 -8.80 -9.38 22.10
CA LYS A 270 -9.34 -9.77 23.41
C LYS A 270 -10.06 -11.12 23.40
N SER A 271 -10.66 -11.51 22.27
CA SER A 271 -11.46 -12.73 22.16
C SER A 271 -11.62 -13.16 20.71
N ASN A 272 -11.64 -14.48 20.49
CA ASN A 272 -12.06 -15.07 19.21
C ASN A 272 -13.48 -14.63 18.78
N LYS A 273 -14.34 -14.22 19.72
CA LYS A 273 -15.69 -13.70 19.40
C LYS A 273 -15.66 -12.37 18.63
N SER A 274 -14.52 -11.69 18.59
CA SER A 274 -14.31 -10.45 17.84
C SER A 274 -13.69 -10.71 16.45
N THR A 275 -13.80 -11.94 15.94
CA THR A 275 -13.35 -12.27 14.57
C THR A 275 -14.22 -11.53 13.56
N ASP A 276 -13.56 -10.90 12.60
CA ASP A 276 -14.21 -10.09 11.56
C ASP A 276 -14.41 -10.92 10.30
N TRP A 277 -15.54 -10.72 9.64
CA TRP A 277 -15.89 -11.43 8.42
C TRP A 277 -16.61 -10.51 7.45
N LEU A 278 -16.29 -10.63 6.17
CA LEU A 278 -16.91 -9.85 5.12
C LEU A 278 -17.75 -10.77 4.24
N VAL A 279 -19.05 -10.80 4.48
CA VAL A 279 -20.02 -11.61 3.75
C VAL A 279 -21.34 -10.83 3.61
N PRO A 280 -22.18 -11.16 2.62
CA PRO A 280 -23.56 -10.64 2.57
C PRO A 280 -24.30 -10.95 3.87
N GLN A 281 -25.20 -10.06 4.29
CA GLN A 281 -26.00 -10.27 5.51
C GLN A 281 -26.88 -11.53 5.44
N SER A 282 -27.32 -11.90 4.24
CA SER A 282 -28.10 -13.10 3.96
C SER A 282 -27.25 -14.37 3.84
N TYR A 283 -25.92 -14.29 4.00
CA TYR A 283 -25.07 -15.45 3.84
C TYR A 283 -25.16 -16.38 5.05
N GLU A 284 -25.74 -17.56 4.83
CA GLU A 284 -25.73 -18.64 5.80
C GLU A 284 -24.78 -19.77 5.34
N PRO A 285 -23.77 -20.12 6.15
CA PRO A 285 -22.87 -21.21 5.81
C PRO A 285 -23.62 -22.54 5.88
N MET A 286 -23.76 -23.25 4.76
CA MET A 286 -24.35 -24.59 4.73
C MET A 286 -23.25 -25.65 4.58
N ALA A 287 -23.35 -26.74 5.35
CA ALA A 287 -22.48 -27.90 5.18
C ALA A 287 -22.88 -28.66 3.89
N GLY A 288 -21.90 -28.91 3.01
CA GLY A 288 -22.10 -29.69 1.79
C GLY A 288 -20.87 -29.69 0.89
N GLU A 289 -20.74 -30.69 0.02
CA GLU A 289 -19.58 -30.87 -0.88
C GLU A 289 -19.64 -29.98 -2.15
N GLY A 290 -20.72 -29.23 -2.34
CA GLY A 290 -20.96 -28.42 -3.55
C GLY A 290 -20.38 -27.01 -3.49
N ARG A 291 -19.96 -26.48 -4.66
CA ARG A 291 -19.62 -25.06 -4.79
C ARG A 291 -20.89 -24.21 -4.73
N GLN A 292 -20.89 -23.23 -3.82
CA GLN A 292 -21.94 -22.23 -3.73
C GLN A 292 -21.50 -20.94 -4.42
N PHE A 293 -22.42 -20.32 -5.15
CA PHE A 293 -22.24 -19.00 -5.74
C PHE A 293 -23.20 -18.06 -5.01
N VAL A 294 -22.66 -17.00 -4.43
CA VAL A 294 -23.41 -16.00 -3.69
C VAL A 294 -23.08 -14.65 -4.29
N ASP A 295 -24.11 -13.96 -4.75
CA ASP A 295 -23.96 -12.60 -5.23
C ASP A 295 -23.72 -11.66 -4.05
N PHE A 296 -22.73 -10.77 -4.18
CA PHE A 296 -22.39 -9.79 -3.15
C PHE A 296 -22.30 -8.41 -3.79
N GLN A 297 -23.21 -7.52 -3.38
CA GLN A 297 -23.20 -6.13 -3.84
C GLN A 297 -21.97 -5.39 -3.35
N ILE A 298 -21.36 -4.62 -4.25
CA ILE A 298 -20.15 -3.82 -3.96
C ILE A 298 -20.43 -2.81 -2.85
N SER A 299 -21.60 -2.16 -2.85
CA SER A 299 -22.02 -1.21 -1.81
C SER A 299 -22.10 -1.85 -0.43
N ASP A 300 -22.58 -3.09 -0.34
CA ASP A 300 -22.70 -3.80 0.93
C ASP A 300 -21.32 -4.19 1.48
N ALA A 301 -20.39 -4.54 0.60
CA ALA A 301 -19.03 -4.94 0.97
C ALA A 301 -18.10 -3.76 1.27
N PHE A 302 -18.22 -2.67 0.52
CA PHE A 302 -17.23 -1.57 0.50
C PHE A 302 -17.84 -0.18 0.76
N GLY A 303 -19.13 -0.10 1.06
CA GLY A 303 -19.88 1.14 1.22
C GLY A 303 -20.11 1.87 -0.11
N ASP A 304 -20.74 3.04 -0.04
CA ASP A 304 -21.06 3.84 -1.24
C ASP A 304 -19.94 4.80 -1.66
N SER A 305 -18.83 4.84 -0.91
CA SER A 305 -17.73 5.81 -1.10
C SER A 305 -16.59 5.27 -1.97
N TRP A 306 -16.89 4.54 -3.05
CA TRP A 306 -15.89 4.05 -4.00
C TRP A 306 -15.65 5.04 -5.15
N GLN A 307 -14.44 4.98 -5.72
CA GLN A 307 -14.04 5.79 -6.88
C GLN A 307 -14.07 4.94 -8.15
N ASN A 308 -14.58 5.49 -9.25
CA ASN A 308 -14.48 4.84 -10.55
C ASN A 308 -13.08 5.07 -11.12
N GLU A 309 -12.32 4.01 -11.35
CA GLU A 309 -10.95 4.10 -11.87
C GLU A 309 -10.94 4.06 -13.40
N CYS A 310 -11.65 3.08 -13.98
CA CYS A 310 -11.74 2.90 -15.43
C CYS A 310 -12.89 1.97 -15.80
N GLU A 311 -13.15 1.86 -17.10
CA GLU A 311 -14.05 0.84 -17.66
C GLU A 311 -13.22 -0.15 -18.47
N VAL A 312 -13.51 -1.45 -18.30
CA VAL A 312 -12.81 -2.53 -19.02
C VAL A 312 -13.81 -3.49 -19.64
N ASP A 313 -13.46 -4.02 -20.80
CA ASP A 313 -14.21 -5.10 -21.42
C ASP A 313 -13.82 -6.44 -20.81
N TYR A 314 -14.78 -7.14 -20.23
CA TYR A 314 -14.57 -8.45 -19.61
C TYR A 314 -15.73 -9.39 -19.97
N GLN A 315 -15.40 -10.52 -20.60
CA GLN A 315 -16.37 -11.53 -21.03
C GLN A 315 -17.49 -10.96 -21.93
N GLY A 316 -17.13 -10.03 -22.83
CA GLY A 316 -18.06 -9.42 -23.78
C GLY A 316 -18.99 -8.35 -23.17
N LYS A 317 -18.73 -7.91 -21.93
CA LYS A 317 -19.44 -6.81 -21.28
C LYS A 317 -18.45 -5.77 -20.77
N THR A 318 -18.78 -4.51 -20.97
CA THR A 318 -18.06 -3.40 -20.35
C THR A 318 -18.46 -3.32 -18.87
N ILE A 319 -17.47 -3.43 -17.98
CA ILE A 319 -17.66 -3.35 -16.54
C ILE A 319 -16.87 -2.16 -15.96
N LYS A 320 -17.40 -1.57 -14.89
CA LYS A 320 -16.73 -0.50 -14.15
C LYS A 320 -15.76 -1.10 -13.15
N VAL A 321 -14.50 -0.68 -13.20
CA VAL A 321 -13.49 -1.02 -12.20
C VAL A 321 -13.51 0.05 -11.14
N VAL A 322 -13.86 -0.35 -9.92
CA VAL A 322 -13.97 0.56 -8.79
C VAL A 322 -12.86 0.33 -7.79
N LYS A 323 -12.42 1.41 -7.16
CA LYS A 323 -11.49 1.40 -6.05
C LYS A 323 -12.25 1.68 -4.76
N PRO A 324 -12.35 0.70 -3.86
CA PRO A 324 -12.98 0.90 -2.55
C PRO A 324 -12.09 1.75 -1.64
N SER A 325 -12.72 2.60 -0.83
CA SER A 325 -12.06 3.33 0.27
C SER A 325 -12.32 2.70 1.64
N LYS A 326 -13.32 1.80 1.72
CA LYS A 326 -13.76 1.18 2.97
C LYS A 326 -14.07 -0.30 2.77
N VAL A 327 -14.10 -1.05 3.87
CA VAL A 327 -14.57 -2.44 3.95
C VAL A 327 -15.54 -2.57 5.12
N MET A 328 -16.72 -3.09 4.83
CA MET A 328 -17.87 -3.14 5.74
C MET A 328 -17.98 -4.51 6.41
N THR A 329 -17.01 -4.89 7.23
CA THR A 329 -17.03 -6.19 7.89
C THR A 329 -18.16 -6.29 8.93
N THR A 330 -18.50 -7.52 9.29
CA THR A 330 -19.40 -7.90 10.37
C THR A 330 -18.67 -8.85 11.33
N ARG A 331 -19.25 -9.07 12.52
CA ARG A 331 -18.72 -10.04 13.47
C ARG A 331 -19.09 -11.45 13.03
N ALA A 332 -18.10 -12.34 12.96
CA ALA A 332 -18.33 -13.74 12.62
C ALA A 332 -19.03 -14.49 13.76
N ASP A 333 -20.02 -15.32 13.45
CA ASP A 333 -20.53 -16.30 14.41
C ASP A 333 -19.62 -17.53 14.45
N ILE A 334 -18.59 -17.45 15.30
CA ILE A 334 -17.59 -18.52 15.50
C ILE A 334 -18.17 -19.82 16.07
N ARG A 335 -19.45 -19.86 16.44
CA ARG A 335 -20.13 -21.12 16.84
C ARG A 335 -20.53 -21.95 15.63
N ARG A 336 -20.75 -21.30 14.49
CA ARG A 336 -21.20 -21.96 13.24
C ARG A 336 -20.03 -22.23 12.29
N ILE A 337 -18.87 -21.61 12.51
CA ILE A 337 -17.78 -21.56 11.54
C ILE A 337 -16.45 -21.89 12.22
N ASN A 338 -15.62 -22.67 11.54
CA ASN A 338 -14.27 -22.99 11.95
C ASN A 338 -13.28 -21.92 11.45
N ASP A 339 -12.24 -21.67 12.25
CA ASP A 339 -11.12 -20.78 12.01
C ASP A 339 -10.36 -21.03 10.70
N LYS A 340 -10.60 -22.17 10.04
CA LYS A 340 -10.00 -22.55 8.75
C LYS A 340 -10.65 -21.88 7.54
N SER A 341 -11.73 -21.13 7.72
CA SER A 341 -12.42 -20.46 6.61
C SER A 341 -11.55 -19.37 5.99
N ASN A 342 -11.23 -19.53 4.71
CA ASN A 342 -10.28 -18.67 4.00
C ASN A 342 -10.76 -18.40 2.58
N ALA A 343 -10.46 -17.21 2.07
CA ALA A 343 -10.82 -16.78 0.74
C ALA A 343 -9.77 -15.85 0.14
N GLN A 344 -9.67 -15.86 -1.18
CA GLN A 344 -8.77 -15.00 -1.94
C GLN A 344 -9.44 -14.46 -3.20
N LEU A 345 -9.15 -13.19 -3.50
CA LEU A 345 -9.59 -12.55 -4.73
C LEU A 345 -8.94 -13.20 -5.95
N GLN A 346 -9.74 -13.46 -6.96
CA GLN A 346 -9.26 -13.92 -8.26
C GLN A 346 -9.01 -12.72 -9.16
N TRP A 347 -7.74 -12.34 -9.24
CA TRP A 347 -7.31 -11.22 -10.05
C TRP A 347 -7.28 -11.58 -11.53
N VAL A 348 -7.84 -10.68 -12.34
CA VAL A 348 -7.80 -10.68 -13.80
C VAL A 348 -6.95 -9.50 -14.24
N LEU A 349 -6.15 -9.71 -15.29
CA LEU A 349 -5.42 -8.66 -15.98
C LEU A 349 -6.14 -8.35 -17.29
N ASN A 350 -6.44 -7.09 -17.53
CA ASN A 350 -6.87 -6.56 -18.82
C ASN A 350 -5.81 -5.56 -19.32
N VAL A 351 -5.59 -5.57 -20.62
CA VAL A 351 -4.60 -4.74 -21.30
C VAL A 351 -5.37 -3.83 -22.24
N ILE A 352 -5.26 -2.52 -22.02
CA ILE A 352 -5.92 -1.49 -22.84
C ILE A 352 -4.90 -1.02 -23.89
N ASN A 353 -5.37 -0.87 -25.12
CA ASN A 353 -4.58 -0.48 -26.30
C ASN A 353 -3.42 -1.42 -26.70
N PRO A 354 -3.56 -2.75 -26.64
CA PRO A 354 -2.47 -3.66 -27.01
C PRO A 354 -2.09 -3.58 -28.50
N ALA A 355 -3.00 -3.10 -29.36
CA ALA A 355 -2.77 -3.04 -30.80
C ALA A 355 -1.93 -1.82 -31.26
N ILE A 356 -1.53 -0.92 -30.36
CA ILE A 356 -0.74 0.27 -30.73
C ILE A 356 0.71 -0.10 -31.10
N ALA A 357 1.24 -1.18 -30.53
CA ALA A 357 2.57 -1.67 -30.86
C ALA A 357 2.50 -2.86 -31.83
N THR A 358 3.41 -2.89 -32.80
CA THR A 358 3.55 -4.00 -33.75
C THR A 358 4.37 -5.13 -33.13
N PRO A 359 3.96 -6.41 -33.28
CA PRO A 359 4.77 -7.53 -32.83
C PRO A 359 6.07 -7.64 -33.63
N ASP A 360 7.17 -7.91 -32.93
CA ASP A 360 8.47 -8.24 -33.51
C ASP A 360 8.65 -9.75 -33.66
N GLU A 361 9.53 -10.15 -34.59
CA GLU A 361 9.92 -11.55 -34.75
C GLU A 361 10.68 -12.06 -33.53
N VAL A 362 10.37 -13.30 -33.12
CA VAL A 362 11.09 -13.95 -32.02
C VAL A 362 12.57 -14.13 -32.38
N PRO A 363 13.51 -13.63 -31.56
CA PRO A 363 14.94 -13.78 -31.81
C PRO A 363 15.35 -15.24 -31.97
N LYS A 364 16.38 -15.49 -32.79
CA LYS A 364 16.97 -16.83 -32.95
C LYS A 364 17.48 -17.33 -31.60
N GLY A 365 17.01 -18.48 -31.15
CA GLY A 365 17.42 -19.06 -29.88
C GLY A 365 16.47 -20.14 -29.37
N PRO A 366 16.68 -20.60 -28.11
CA PRO A 366 15.89 -21.66 -27.50
C PRO A 366 14.41 -21.30 -27.33
N TRP A 367 14.02 -20.04 -27.47
CA TRP A 367 12.62 -19.60 -27.33
C TRP A 367 11.85 -19.56 -28.64
N LYS A 368 12.51 -19.75 -29.80
CA LYS A 368 11.88 -19.62 -31.13
C LYS A 368 10.74 -20.61 -31.37
N HIS A 369 10.78 -21.78 -30.75
CA HIS A 369 9.73 -22.80 -30.86
C HIS A 369 8.65 -22.69 -29.78
N THR A 370 8.85 -21.81 -28.80
CA THR A 370 7.94 -21.64 -27.65
C THR A 370 7.10 -20.38 -27.77
N LEU A 371 7.69 -19.29 -28.26
CA LEU A 371 7.03 -18.01 -28.45
C LEU A 371 6.56 -17.88 -29.90
N SER A 372 5.37 -17.31 -30.11
CA SER A 372 4.85 -16.96 -31.44
C SER A 372 5.42 -15.63 -31.93
N ASP A 373 5.50 -14.64 -31.03
CA ASP A 373 5.88 -13.26 -31.29
C ASP A 373 6.32 -12.59 -29.97
N VAL A 374 6.92 -11.40 -30.08
CA VAL A 374 7.25 -10.55 -28.93
C VAL A 374 6.90 -9.10 -29.27
N THR A 375 6.08 -8.45 -28.44
CA THR A 375 5.71 -7.04 -28.64
C THR A 375 6.33 -6.15 -27.57
N PHE A 376 7.05 -5.11 -27.98
CA PHE A 376 7.65 -4.13 -27.07
C PHE A 376 6.87 -2.83 -27.04
N TYR A 377 6.52 -2.39 -25.83
CA TYR A 377 5.89 -1.10 -25.58
C TYR A 377 6.92 -0.19 -24.93
N ASN A 378 7.44 0.75 -25.70
CA ASN A 378 8.53 1.62 -25.26
C ASN A 378 8.12 3.09 -25.31
N HIS A 379 8.78 3.91 -24.48
CA HIS A 379 8.51 5.34 -24.44
C HIS A 379 8.97 6.06 -25.72
N GLN A 380 10.04 5.57 -26.36
CA GLN A 380 10.63 6.21 -27.55
C GLN A 380 9.69 6.24 -28.75
N HIS A 381 8.86 5.21 -28.92
CA HIS A 381 7.93 5.08 -30.04
C HIS A 381 6.51 5.50 -29.68
N MET A 382 6.31 6.11 -28.50
CA MET A 382 5.00 6.59 -28.03
C MET A 382 3.91 5.52 -28.10
N THR A 383 4.24 4.30 -27.68
CA THR A 383 3.32 3.16 -27.61
C THR A 383 2.87 2.94 -26.15
N PRO A 384 1.95 3.75 -25.60
CA PRO A 384 1.49 3.57 -24.23
C PRO A 384 0.71 2.26 -24.10
N LEU A 385 1.03 1.50 -23.04
CA LEU A 385 0.29 0.30 -22.66
C LEU A 385 -0.29 0.51 -21.27
N GLU A 386 -1.61 0.36 -21.16
CA GLU A 386 -2.30 0.45 -19.89
C GLU A 386 -2.64 -0.95 -19.39
N LEU A 387 -2.25 -1.23 -18.15
CA LEU A 387 -2.45 -2.53 -17.49
C LEU A 387 -3.45 -2.35 -16.36
N VAL A 388 -4.64 -2.94 -16.49
CA VAL A 388 -5.69 -2.89 -15.47
C VAL A 388 -5.82 -4.24 -14.81
N ARG A 389 -5.58 -4.28 -13.49
CA ARG A 389 -5.77 -5.49 -12.69
C ARG A 389 -6.99 -5.32 -11.79
N PHE A 390 -7.99 -6.17 -11.96
CA PHE A 390 -9.26 -6.12 -11.21
C PHE A 390 -9.71 -7.51 -10.78
N SER A 391 -10.75 -7.60 -9.94
CA SER A 391 -11.29 -8.88 -9.46
C SER A 391 -12.81 -8.86 -9.57
N THR A 392 -13.40 -9.90 -10.13
CA THR A 392 -14.86 -10.10 -10.23
C THR A 392 -15.35 -11.27 -9.40
N ARG A 393 -14.43 -12.10 -8.87
CA ARG A 393 -14.75 -13.35 -8.17
C ARG A 393 -13.80 -13.59 -7.03
N ILE A 394 -14.27 -14.37 -6.07
CA ILE A 394 -13.50 -14.83 -4.92
C ILE A 394 -13.60 -16.33 -4.87
N ALA A 395 -12.46 -16.98 -4.64
CA ALA A 395 -12.41 -18.40 -4.36
C ALA A 395 -12.08 -18.59 -2.89
N GLY A 396 -12.95 -19.28 -2.17
CA GLY A 396 -12.77 -19.56 -0.76
C GLY A 396 -13.40 -20.88 -0.34
N VAL A 397 -13.02 -21.33 0.83
CA VAL A 397 -13.59 -22.49 1.51
C VAL A 397 -14.14 -21.99 2.84
N ALA A 398 -15.45 -22.13 3.06
CA ALA A 398 -16.07 -21.94 4.35
C ALA A 398 -16.08 -23.29 5.08
N SER A 399 -15.41 -23.37 6.21
CA SER A 399 -15.41 -24.56 7.06
C SER A 399 -16.48 -24.39 8.14
N VAL A 400 -17.58 -25.13 8.03
CA VAL A 400 -18.69 -25.10 9.01
C VAL A 400 -18.36 -26.04 10.18
N GLN A 401 -18.77 -25.68 11.40
CA GLN A 401 -18.72 -26.64 12.53
C GLN A 401 -19.96 -27.54 12.46
N GLU A 402 -19.78 -28.85 12.56
CA GLU A 402 -20.89 -29.83 12.67
C GLU A 402 -21.67 -29.65 13.96
#